data_AF-A0A182RXZ7-F1
#
_entry.id   AF-A0A182RXZ7-F1
#
_cell.length_a   1.000
_cell.length_b   1.000
_cell.length_c   1.000
_cell.angle_alpha   90.00
_cell.angle_beta   90.00
_cell.angle_gamma   90.00
#
_symmetry.space_group_name_H-M   'P 1'
#
loop_
_entity.id
_entity.type
_entity.pdbx_description
1 polymer ?
#
loop_
_entity_poly.entity_id
_entity_poly.type
_entity_poly.pdbx_seq_one_letter_code
_entity_poly.pdbx_strand_id
1 'polypeptide(L)'
;MDVRSATLERATELIKCCKVPRLLDANIEEAPLERATFEHFLHVLDGTLPTVFDLLAEHGPLLTGYDAYNEDDNVEFKAGLALVIAEQYSNAQTSDGDEDRGHGEVYRTSKASLRKRITQYYEGHELEHLLTDKGSDRVWHRLYEHYRRVLSATEWKYHPADVTGFVQLVELLYGPYTLHVASPPELNDDAAAYILSVGITLVEFFEPAYRLMGVRLFCMLLGSRHRPCMRRTNIHRVVYSNAKKLVLKCNQEHFLEALWKCFYLYVELEEADRKDFTAWSTVDDIMEMLLNGLTFQTKLDMASIYLLYLVKLLALDLPNYIIDGLDEIQSIDRKCHLYEPVCEQLRQDCLDGFHNRRYYRWLHQIIQLLPHEAVKCQGTSREHGRYCHGVNLLFILVTFPVEPEALRPTHLGMQTSLVEFINVFKQYEQQQSALAAKRSSATSDFVYNTKALVSVSKTMLVFLTTLAPHYFPDHPAMASLGQKLADDYADCDSIMYNCMQSLIEKLR
;
A
#
# COMPACT_ATOMS: atom_id res chain seq x y z
N MET A 1 13.44 9.03 -51.18
CA MET A 1 13.14 9.00 -49.74
C MET A 1 13.99 7.90 -49.13
N ASP A 2 14.76 8.23 -48.11
CA ASP A 2 15.56 7.25 -47.37
C ASP A 2 14.60 6.26 -46.68
N VAL A 3 14.86 4.96 -46.84
CA VAL A 3 13.99 3.88 -46.30
C VAL A 3 13.80 4.04 -44.79
N ARG A 4 14.82 4.59 -44.10
CA ARG A 4 14.76 4.91 -42.67
C ARG A 4 13.72 5.99 -42.33
N SER A 5 13.67 7.07 -43.11
CA SER A 5 12.71 8.17 -42.94
C SER A 5 11.28 7.69 -43.13
N ALA A 6 11.04 6.90 -44.19
CA ALA A 6 9.71 6.38 -44.50
C ALA A 6 9.17 5.42 -43.41
N THR A 7 10.03 4.58 -42.83
CA THR A 7 9.66 3.69 -41.73
C THR A 7 9.32 4.46 -40.45
N LEU A 8 10.12 5.46 -40.09
CA LEU A 8 9.86 6.31 -38.93
C LEU A 8 8.58 7.11 -39.08
N GLU A 9 8.38 7.78 -40.22
CA GLU A 9 7.15 8.52 -40.54
C GLU A 9 5.93 7.60 -40.42
N ARG A 10 5.99 6.41 -41.02
CA ARG A 10 4.93 5.40 -40.91
C ARG A 10 4.67 4.99 -39.47
N ALA A 11 5.70 4.68 -38.69
CA ALA A 11 5.55 4.28 -37.29
C ALA A 11 4.94 5.40 -36.44
N THR A 12 5.35 6.65 -36.70
CA THR A 12 4.86 7.85 -36.03
C THR A 12 3.38 8.12 -36.32
N GLU A 13 2.95 7.97 -37.58
CA GLU A 13 1.53 8.12 -37.93
C GLU A 13 0.68 6.98 -37.36
N LEU A 14 1.18 5.74 -37.35
CA LEU A 14 0.46 4.61 -36.77
C LEU A 14 0.28 4.76 -35.26
N ILE A 15 1.31 5.18 -34.52
CA ILE A 15 1.20 5.32 -33.06
C ILE A 15 0.25 6.47 -32.67
N LYS A 16 0.18 7.56 -33.45
CA LYS A 16 -0.80 8.63 -33.24
C LYS A 16 -2.24 8.13 -33.30
N CYS A 17 -2.54 7.21 -34.22
CA CYS A 17 -3.85 6.58 -34.35
C CYS A 17 -4.21 5.66 -33.15
N CYS A 18 -3.24 5.27 -32.33
CA CYS A 18 -3.45 4.43 -31.15
C CYS A 18 -3.70 5.24 -29.87
N LYS A 19 -3.56 6.56 -29.89
CA LYS A 19 -3.82 7.42 -28.73
C LYS A 19 -5.31 7.60 -28.51
N VAL A 20 -5.76 7.50 -27.25
CA VAL A 20 -7.18 7.68 -26.94
C VAL A 20 -7.60 9.12 -27.28
N PRO A 21 -8.69 9.33 -28.03
CA PRO A 21 -9.09 10.66 -28.45
C PRO A 21 -9.64 11.49 -27.28
N ARG A 22 -9.49 12.81 -27.39
CA ARG A 22 -10.20 13.79 -26.55
C ARG A 22 -11.71 13.59 -26.72
N LEU A 23 -12.46 13.70 -25.64
CA LEU A 23 -13.92 13.71 -25.71
C LEU A 23 -14.40 14.97 -26.46
N LEU A 24 -15.29 14.80 -27.43
CA LEU A 24 -15.76 15.88 -28.29
C LEU A 24 -17.06 16.51 -27.79
N ASP A 25 -18.03 15.68 -27.39
CA ASP A 25 -19.40 16.13 -27.18
C ASP A 25 -19.77 16.36 -25.70
N ALA A 26 -19.10 15.66 -24.77
CA ALA A 26 -19.33 15.76 -23.33
C ALA A 26 -18.04 15.52 -22.56
N ASN A 27 -17.91 16.11 -21.38
CA ASN A 27 -16.81 15.81 -20.46
C ASN A 27 -17.25 14.84 -19.35
N ILE A 28 -16.28 14.35 -18.57
CA ILE A 28 -16.53 13.37 -17.49
C ILE A 28 -17.40 13.89 -16.33
N GLU A 29 -17.71 15.20 -16.26
CA GLU A 29 -18.67 15.72 -15.26
C GLU A 29 -20.12 15.54 -15.69
N GLU A 30 -20.37 15.50 -17.00
CA GLU A 30 -21.73 15.54 -17.55
C GLU A 30 -22.37 14.15 -17.62
N ALA A 31 -21.57 13.12 -17.89
CA ALA A 31 -22.03 11.74 -17.96
C ALA A 31 -20.91 10.74 -17.64
N PRO A 32 -21.23 9.54 -17.11
CA PRO A 32 -20.26 8.47 -16.96
C PRO A 32 -19.71 8.04 -18.32
N LEU A 33 -18.45 7.64 -18.36
CA LEU A 33 -17.82 7.16 -19.59
C LEU A 33 -18.43 5.82 -20.02
N GLU A 34 -18.85 5.73 -21.27
CA GLU A 34 -19.37 4.50 -21.87
C GLU A 34 -18.39 3.94 -22.90
N ARG A 35 -18.23 2.62 -22.92
CA ARG A 35 -17.38 1.94 -23.92
C ARG A 35 -17.87 2.20 -25.36
N ALA A 36 -19.18 2.40 -25.55
CA ALA A 36 -19.79 2.74 -26.83
C ALA A 36 -19.19 4.01 -27.45
N THR A 37 -18.84 5.01 -26.63
CA THR A 37 -18.18 6.25 -27.06
C THR A 37 -16.83 5.99 -27.73
N PHE A 38 -16.17 4.88 -27.41
CA PHE A 38 -14.84 4.53 -27.88
C PHE A 38 -14.82 3.39 -28.91
N GLU A 39 -15.97 2.87 -29.37
CA GLU A 39 -16.02 1.69 -30.26
C GLU A 39 -15.19 1.86 -31.53
N HIS A 40 -15.32 3.01 -32.20
CA HIS A 40 -14.56 3.30 -33.42
C HIS A 40 -13.05 3.35 -33.13
N PHE A 41 -12.66 4.04 -32.06
CA PHE A 41 -11.27 4.10 -31.63
C PHE A 41 -10.72 2.71 -31.31
N LEU A 42 -11.46 1.91 -30.54
CA LEU A 42 -11.05 0.57 -30.14
C LEU A 42 -10.85 -0.33 -31.37
N HIS A 43 -11.72 -0.24 -32.38
CA HIS A 43 -11.54 -0.96 -33.64
C HIS A 43 -10.25 -0.56 -34.36
N VAL A 44 -9.92 0.73 -34.41
CA VAL A 44 -8.68 1.24 -35.01
C VAL A 44 -7.46 0.80 -34.21
N LEU A 45 -7.49 0.95 -32.87
CA LEU A 45 -6.44 0.52 -31.96
C LEU A 45 -6.11 -0.97 -32.16
N ASP A 46 -7.15 -1.80 -32.17
CA ASP A 46 -7.06 -3.25 -32.28
C ASP A 46 -6.52 -3.75 -33.62
N GLY A 47 -6.59 -2.93 -34.69
CA GLY A 47 -5.98 -3.19 -35.98
C GLY A 47 -4.59 -2.58 -36.14
N THR A 48 -4.35 -1.43 -35.52
CA THR A 48 -3.15 -0.60 -35.75
C THR A 48 -2.01 -0.94 -34.79
N LEU A 49 -2.30 -1.10 -33.50
CA LEU A 49 -1.29 -1.36 -32.47
C LEU A 49 -0.48 -2.65 -32.72
N PRO A 50 -1.05 -3.77 -33.21
CA PRO A 50 -0.25 -4.93 -33.61
C PRO A 50 0.83 -4.58 -34.64
N THR A 51 0.49 -3.75 -35.64
CA THR A 51 1.43 -3.32 -36.68
C THR A 51 2.56 -2.49 -36.09
N VAL A 52 2.28 -1.64 -35.10
CA VAL A 52 3.32 -0.88 -34.39
C VAL A 52 4.25 -1.83 -33.63
N PHE A 53 3.72 -2.85 -32.96
CA PHE A 53 4.55 -3.84 -32.29
C PHE A 53 5.40 -4.66 -33.26
N ASP A 54 4.88 -4.98 -34.44
CA ASP A 54 5.64 -5.70 -35.46
C ASP A 54 6.78 -4.82 -36.01
N LEU A 55 6.54 -3.52 -36.21
CA LEU A 55 7.58 -2.55 -36.57
C LEU A 55 8.63 -2.38 -35.47
N LEU A 56 8.23 -2.37 -34.19
CA LEU A 56 9.16 -2.34 -33.06
C LEU A 56 10.04 -3.59 -33.00
N ALA A 57 9.47 -4.77 -33.30
CA ALA A 57 10.22 -6.01 -33.34
C ALA A 57 11.23 -6.05 -34.51
N GLU A 58 10.87 -5.51 -35.67
CA GLU A 58 11.73 -5.50 -36.86
C GLU A 58 12.78 -4.37 -36.86
N HIS A 59 12.42 -3.21 -36.29
CA HIS A 59 13.19 -1.96 -36.40
C HIS A 59 13.42 -1.26 -35.05
N GLY A 60 13.38 -1.99 -33.93
CA GLY A 60 13.55 -1.43 -32.58
C GLY A 60 14.72 -0.44 -32.43
N PRO A 61 15.97 -0.81 -32.80
CA PRO A 61 17.11 0.11 -32.69
C PRO A 61 16.96 1.39 -33.52
N LEU A 62 16.22 1.33 -34.63
CA LEU A 62 15.93 2.52 -35.44
C LEU A 62 14.86 3.39 -34.76
N LEU A 63 13.82 2.79 -34.18
CA LEU A 63 12.65 3.53 -33.66
C LEU A 63 12.85 4.06 -32.24
N THR A 64 13.46 3.26 -31.36
CA THR A 64 13.64 3.58 -29.94
C THR A 64 15.09 3.77 -29.53
N GLY A 65 16.06 3.47 -30.41
CA GLY A 65 17.48 3.70 -30.13
C GLY A 65 17.84 5.17 -29.99
N TYR A 66 18.93 5.45 -29.28
CA TYR A 66 19.49 6.79 -29.11
C TYR A 66 20.50 7.12 -30.22
N ASP A 67 20.29 8.24 -30.92
CA ASP A 67 21.24 8.80 -31.87
C ASP A 67 21.60 10.25 -31.52
N ALA A 68 22.84 10.45 -31.03
CA ALA A 68 23.36 11.77 -30.65
C ALA A 68 23.51 12.74 -31.83
N TYR A 69 23.53 12.24 -33.07
CA TYR A 69 23.73 13.03 -34.29
C TYR A 69 22.42 13.33 -35.02
N ASN A 70 21.29 12.78 -34.57
CA ASN A 70 19.96 13.07 -35.09
C ASN A 70 19.29 14.18 -34.26
N GLU A 71 18.86 15.27 -34.91
CA GLU A 71 18.23 16.41 -34.23
C GLU A 71 16.91 16.02 -33.55
N ASP A 72 16.10 15.17 -34.19
CA ASP A 72 14.79 14.80 -33.66
C ASP A 72 14.81 13.52 -32.82
N ASP A 73 15.89 12.71 -32.89
CA ASP A 73 16.09 11.44 -32.17
C ASP A 73 14.80 10.60 -32.01
N ASN A 74 13.92 10.65 -33.01
CA ASN A 74 12.62 9.99 -33.06
C ASN A 74 11.70 10.29 -31.85
N VAL A 75 11.88 11.46 -31.24
CA VAL A 75 11.21 11.87 -29.99
C VAL A 75 9.69 11.84 -30.10
N GLU A 76 9.13 12.19 -31.26
CA GLU A 76 7.68 12.16 -31.48
C GLU A 76 7.12 10.74 -31.38
N PHE A 77 7.77 9.77 -32.03
CA PHE A 77 7.39 8.35 -31.93
C PHE A 77 7.58 7.82 -30.51
N LYS A 78 8.74 8.08 -29.88
CA LYS A 78 9.05 7.64 -28.52
C LYS A 78 8.03 8.15 -27.50
N ALA A 79 7.70 9.44 -27.56
CA ALA A 79 6.69 10.04 -26.69
C ALA A 79 5.29 9.49 -26.99
N GLY A 80 4.92 9.34 -28.26
CA GLY A 80 3.64 8.72 -28.64
C GLY A 80 3.50 7.29 -28.12
N LEU A 81 4.57 6.50 -28.20
CA LEU A 81 4.62 5.13 -27.70
C LEU A 81 4.44 5.10 -26.17
N ALA A 82 5.17 5.92 -25.42
CA ALA A 82 5.03 6.01 -23.97
C ALA A 82 3.60 6.40 -23.56
N LEU A 83 2.98 7.37 -24.24
CA LEU A 83 1.59 7.78 -23.99
C LEU A 83 0.61 6.63 -24.22
N VAL A 84 0.68 5.97 -25.38
CA VAL A 84 -0.25 4.88 -25.73
C VAL A 84 -0.09 3.70 -24.78
N ILE A 85 1.14 3.31 -24.44
CA ILE A 85 1.39 2.21 -23.51
C ILE A 85 0.83 2.54 -22.13
N ALA A 86 1.04 3.74 -21.61
CA ALA A 86 0.49 4.17 -20.32
C ALA A 86 -1.05 4.37 -20.32
N GLU A 87 -1.65 4.79 -21.43
CA GLU A 87 -3.12 4.88 -21.53
C GLU A 87 -3.76 3.48 -21.53
N GLN A 88 -3.10 2.51 -22.16
CA GLN A 88 -3.64 1.18 -22.42
C GLN A 88 -3.27 0.14 -21.35
N TYR A 89 -2.24 0.40 -20.54
CA TYR A 89 -1.84 -0.50 -19.46
C TYR A 89 -2.90 -0.59 -18.36
N SER A 90 -3.14 -1.82 -17.91
CA SER A 90 -4.04 -2.17 -16.81
C SER A 90 -3.33 -3.14 -15.90
N ASN A 91 -3.30 -2.85 -14.59
CA ASN A 91 -2.69 -3.74 -13.61
C ASN A 91 -3.70 -4.87 -13.32
N ALA A 92 -3.55 -6.00 -14.01
CA ALA A 92 -4.51 -7.11 -13.95
C ALA A 92 -4.50 -7.90 -12.62
N GLN A 93 -3.66 -7.52 -11.64
CA GLN A 93 -3.58 -8.21 -10.34
C GLN A 93 -4.69 -7.80 -9.35
N THR A 94 -5.53 -6.82 -9.65
CA THR A 94 -6.54 -6.28 -8.71
C THR A 94 -7.99 -6.73 -8.94
N SER A 95 -8.28 -7.67 -9.84
CA SER A 95 -9.68 -8.04 -10.13
C SER A 95 -9.88 -9.53 -10.37
N ASP A 96 -9.89 -10.32 -9.30
CA ASP A 96 -10.52 -11.66 -9.28
C ASP A 96 -12.01 -11.61 -8.84
N GLY A 97 -12.61 -10.41 -8.84
CA GLY A 97 -14.04 -10.19 -8.60
C GLY A 97 -14.68 -9.35 -9.70
N ASP A 98 -15.80 -9.84 -10.24
CA ASP A 98 -16.61 -9.25 -11.34
C ASP A 98 -17.16 -7.83 -11.05
N GLU A 99 -16.90 -7.24 -9.88
CA GLU A 99 -17.50 -5.97 -9.44
C GLU A 99 -16.61 -4.73 -9.60
N ASP A 100 -15.31 -4.87 -9.88
CA ASP A 100 -14.41 -3.72 -10.03
C ASP A 100 -13.90 -3.60 -11.48
N ARG A 101 -14.78 -3.11 -12.37
CA ARG A 101 -14.38 -2.66 -13.71
C ARG A 101 -13.44 -1.47 -13.54
N GLY A 102 -12.15 -1.74 -13.49
CA GLY A 102 -11.10 -0.74 -13.28
C GLY A 102 -11.27 0.50 -14.16
N HIS A 103 -10.98 1.65 -13.59
CA HIS A 103 -10.98 2.92 -14.33
C HIS A 103 -10.10 2.82 -15.57
N GLY A 104 -10.72 3.12 -16.72
CA GLY A 104 -10.10 3.05 -18.05
C GLY A 104 -10.48 1.86 -18.90
N GLU A 105 -11.16 0.82 -18.38
CA GLU A 105 -11.60 -0.33 -19.19
C GLU A 105 -12.50 0.06 -20.38
N VAL A 106 -13.17 1.22 -20.32
CA VAL A 106 -14.03 1.73 -21.41
C VAL A 106 -13.26 2.11 -22.68
N TYR A 107 -12.00 2.52 -22.58
CA TYR A 107 -11.16 2.91 -23.72
C TYR A 107 -9.91 2.02 -23.89
N ARG A 108 -9.82 0.92 -23.14
CA ARG A 108 -8.75 -0.07 -23.29
C ARG A 108 -9.13 -1.19 -24.26
N THR A 109 -8.14 -1.69 -25.00
CA THR A 109 -8.29 -2.91 -25.83
C THR A 109 -8.82 -4.07 -24.98
N SER A 110 -9.73 -4.87 -25.53
CA SER A 110 -10.19 -6.13 -24.91
C SER A 110 -9.41 -7.35 -25.39
N LYS A 111 -8.50 -7.20 -26.37
CA LYS A 111 -7.71 -8.31 -26.91
C LYS A 111 -6.62 -8.74 -25.92
N ALA A 112 -6.75 -9.95 -25.37
CA ALA A 112 -5.80 -10.49 -24.40
C ALA A 112 -4.35 -10.54 -24.90
N SER A 113 -4.12 -10.81 -26.20
CA SER A 113 -2.79 -10.81 -26.79
C SER A 113 -2.14 -9.42 -26.80
N LEU A 114 -2.91 -8.37 -27.08
CA LEU A 114 -2.43 -6.99 -27.03
C LEU A 114 -2.19 -6.55 -25.59
N ARG A 115 -3.12 -6.84 -24.66
CA ARG A 115 -2.93 -6.57 -23.22
C ARG A 115 -1.63 -7.17 -22.73
N LYS A 116 -1.34 -8.44 -23.05
CA LYS A 116 -0.09 -9.10 -22.68
C LYS A 116 1.15 -8.38 -23.21
N ARG A 117 1.15 -7.93 -24.47
CA ARG A 117 2.27 -7.18 -25.06
C ARG A 117 2.43 -5.80 -24.39
N ILE A 118 1.34 -5.10 -24.11
CA ILE A 118 1.35 -3.80 -23.41
C ILE A 118 1.92 -3.98 -22.01
N THR A 119 1.46 -4.96 -21.25
CA THR A 119 1.99 -5.31 -19.93
C THR A 119 3.48 -5.63 -19.98
N GLN A 120 3.91 -6.45 -20.95
CA GLN A 120 5.34 -6.76 -21.15
C GLN A 120 6.17 -5.50 -21.41
N TYR A 121 5.66 -4.56 -22.22
CA TYR A 121 6.38 -3.33 -22.54
C TYR A 121 6.42 -2.35 -21.35
N TYR A 122 5.33 -2.26 -20.59
CA TYR A 122 5.20 -1.36 -19.44
C TYR A 122 6.01 -1.85 -18.23
N GLU A 123 5.94 -3.15 -17.91
CA GLU A 123 6.65 -3.78 -16.79
C GLU A 123 8.06 -4.23 -17.16
N GLY A 124 8.38 -4.28 -18.45
CA GLY A 124 9.69 -4.62 -18.98
C GLY A 124 10.67 -3.46 -18.97
N HIS A 125 11.89 -3.73 -19.44
CA HIS A 125 12.94 -2.70 -19.50
C HIS A 125 12.73 -1.71 -20.65
N GLU A 126 11.85 -2.01 -21.61
CA GLU A 126 11.70 -1.21 -22.83
C GLU A 126 11.19 0.21 -22.55
N LEU A 127 10.10 0.35 -21.78
CA LEU A 127 9.56 1.66 -21.42
C LEU A 127 10.49 2.40 -20.46
N GLU A 128 11.10 1.68 -19.52
CA GLU A 128 12.11 2.24 -18.62
C GLU A 128 13.28 2.85 -19.40
N HIS A 129 13.91 2.08 -20.29
CA HIS A 129 15.04 2.56 -21.09
C HIS A 129 14.65 3.76 -21.95
N LEU A 130 13.46 3.74 -22.56
CA LEU A 130 12.95 4.85 -23.35
C LEU A 130 12.84 6.16 -22.53
N LEU A 131 12.56 6.06 -21.23
CA LEU A 131 12.36 7.21 -20.34
C LEU A 131 13.58 7.57 -19.48
N THR A 132 14.63 6.75 -19.46
CA THR A 132 15.78 6.94 -18.55
C THR A 132 17.15 6.85 -19.19
N ASP A 133 17.27 6.28 -20.39
CA ASP A 133 18.54 6.22 -21.11
C ASP A 133 18.98 7.61 -21.62
N LYS A 134 20.18 7.68 -22.18
CA LYS A 134 20.70 8.90 -22.82
C LYS A 134 19.71 9.38 -23.89
N GLY A 135 19.42 10.69 -23.89
CA GLY A 135 18.47 11.31 -24.83
C GLY A 135 17.01 11.34 -24.34
N SER A 136 16.69 10.64 -23.25
CA SER A 136 15.34 10.63 -22.64
C SER A 136 14.86 12.02 -22.21
N ASP A 137 15.75 12.97 -21.90
CA ASP A 137 15.39 14.36 -21.55
C ASP A 137 14.47 15.02 -22.59
N ARG A 138 14.70 14.76 -23.89
CA ARG A 138 13.87 15.31 -24.98
C ARG A 138 12.50 14.66 -25.02
N VAL A 139 12.44 13.35 -24.80
CA VAL A 139 11.18 12.59 -24.69
C VAL A 139 10.39 13.10 -23.49
N TRP A 140 11.06 13.31 -22.36
CA TRP A 140 10.44 13.81 -21.13
C TRP A 140 9.90 15.22 -21.31
N HIS A 141 10.68 16.11 -21.94
CA HIS A 141 10.22 17.44 -22.28
C HIS A 141 8.94 17.41 -23.12
N ARG A 142 8.90 16.55 -24.15
CA ARG A 142 7.73 16.39 -25.01
C ARG A 142 6.51 15.83 -24.27
N LEU A 143 6.70 14.84 -23.41
CA LEU A 143 5.63 14.29 -22.56
C LEU A 143 5.11 15.35 -21.59
N TYR A 144 6.01 16.14 -21.00
CA TYR A 144 5.67 17.19 -20.04
C TYR A 144 4.89 18.34 -20.69
N GLU A 145 5.30 18.78 -21.89
CA GLU A 145 4.53 19.73 -22.70
C GLU A 145 3.13 19.22 -23.02
N HIS A 146 3.02 17.96 -23.43
CA HIS A 146 1.75 17.32 -23.73
C HIS A 146 0.84 17.32 -22.49
N TYR A 147 1.33 16.82 -21.35
CA TYR A 147 0.53 16.76 -20.12
C TYR A 147 0.15 18.14 -19.61
N ARG A 148 1.06 19.13 -19.62
CA ARG A 148 0.74 20.50 -19.20
C ARG A 148 -0.41 21.12 -19.98
N ARG A 149 -0.51 20.77 -21.26
CA ARG A 149 -1.61 21.22 -22.13
C ARG A 149 -2.91 20.50 -21.79
N VAL A 150 -2.90 19.16 -21.79
CA VAL A 150 -4.14 18.36 -21.68
C VAL A 150 -4.66 18.24 -20.25
N LEU A 151 -3.81 18.34 -19.24
CA LEU A 151 -4.19 18.29 -17.82
C LEU A 151 -4.29 19.68 -17.18
N SER A 152 -4.45 20.72 -18.00
CA SER A 152 -4.77 22.06 -17.51
C SER A 152 -6.15 22.07 -16.84
N ALA A 153 -6.37 23.04 -15.95
CA ALA A 153 -7.60 23.13 -15.15
C ALA A 153 -8.91 23.09 -15.95
N THR A 154 -8.87 23.51 -17.23
CA THR A 154 -10.04 23.54 -18.12
C THR A 154 -10.15 22.37 -19.09
N GLU A 155 -9.05 21.66 -19.38
CA GLU A 155 -9.05 20.61 -20.42
C GLU A 155 -9.10 19.19 -19.87
N TRP A 156 -8.56 18.93 -18.67
CA TRP A 156 -8.31 17.57 -18.17
C TRP A 156 -9.54 16.65 -18.21
N LYS A 157 -10.74 17.22 -18.01
CA LYS A 157 -12.04 16.53 -18.02
C LYS A 157 -12.42 15.93 -19.38
N TYR A 158 -11.79 16.40 -20.45
CA TYR A 158 -11.97 15.87 -21.81
C TYR A 158 -10.92 14.79 -22.15
N HIS A 159 -9.98 14.53 -21.23
CA HIS A 159 -8.78 13.72 -21.44
C HIS A 159 -8.62 12.60 -20.38
N PRO A 160 -9.63 11.73 -20.17
CA PRO A 160 -9.61 10.73 -19.08
C PRO A 160 -8.46 9.71 -19.19
N ALA A 161 -8.06 9.36 -20.41
CA ALA A 161 -6.93 8.47 -20.65
C ALA A 161 -5.59 9.12 -20.32
N ASP A 162 -5.41 10.40 -20.67
CA ASP A 162 -4.20 11.15 -20.32
C ASP A 162 -4.04 11.30 -18.80
N VAL A 163 -5.14 11.49 -18.05
CA VAL A 163 -5.10 11.49 -16.57
C VAL A 163 -4.54 10.17 -16.04
N THR A 164 -5.05 9.05 -16.54
CA THR A 164 -4.62 7.71 -16.12
C THR A 164 -3.17 7.45 -16.51
N GLY A 165 -2.79 7.76 -17.75
CA GLY A 165 -1.43 7.61 -18.26
C GLY A 165 -0.43 8.47 -17.50
N PHE A 166 -0.79 9.70 -17.11
CA PHE A 166 0.07 10.57 -16.32
C PHE A 166 0.38 9.97 -14.95
N VAL A 167 -0.64 9.47 -14.25
CA VAL A 167 -0.47 8.82 -12.94
C VAL A 167 0.45 7.61 -13.06
N GLN A 168 0.23 6.78 -14.08
CA GLN A 168 1.05 5.60 -14.35
C GLN A 168 2.52 5.95 -14.63
N LEU A 169 2.79 6.92 -15.51
CA LEU A 169 4.16 7.34 -15.81
C LEU A 169 4.86 7.99 -14.60
N VAL A 170 4.12 8.76 -13.79
CA VAL A 170 4.65 9.31 -12.54
C VAL A 170 5.01 8.20 -11.56
N GLU A 171 4.18 7.17 -11.42
CA GLU A 171 4.48 6.02 -10.57
C GLU A 171 5.64 5.18 -11.08
N LEU A 172 5.74 4.96 -12.38
CA LEU A 172 6.84 4.24 -13.00
C LEU A 172 8.18 4.93 -12.70
N LEU A 173 8.26 6.24 -12.85
CA LEU A 173 9.51 6.99 -12.73
C LEU A 173 9.83 7.36 -11.28
N TYR A 174 8.83 7.86 -10.56
CA TYR A 174 9.00 8.47 -9.24
C TYR A 174 8.57 7.54 -8.09
N GLY A 175 7.98 6.38 -8.39
CA GLY A 175 7.52 5.42 -7.39
C GLY A 175 8.63 4.65 -6.66
N PRO A 176 8.24 3.71 -5.79
CA PRO A 176 9.14 2.98 -4.90
C PRO A 176 9.87 1.83 -5.60
N TYR A 177 9.40 1.37 -6.76
CA TYR A 177 10.06 0.31 -7.51
C TYR A 177 11.37 0.84 -8.08
N THR A 178 12.47 0.17 -7.75
CA THR A 178 13.77 0.46 -8.35
C THR A 178 13.70 0.07 -9.82
N LEU A 179 13.58 1.08 -10.68
CA LEU A 179 14.05 0.99 -12.06
C LEU A 179 15.43 0.31 -12.04
N HIS A 180 15.67 -0.54 -13.03
CA HIS A 180 16.95 -1.21 -13.22
C HIS A 180 18.12 -0.25 -13.53
N VAL A 181 17.86 1.06 -13.61
CA VAL A 181 18.86 2.13 -13.70
C VAL A 181 19.66 2.31 -12.40
N ALA A 182 20.97 2.56 -12.56
CA ALA A 182 21.91 2.78 -11.46
C ALA A 182 21.58 3.98 -10.56
N SER A 183 20.86 4.98 -11.06
CA SER A 183 20.37 6.14 -10.31
C SER A 183 18.99 6.54 -10.83
N PRO A 184 17.91 6.15 -10.15
CA PRO A 184 16.56 6.41 -10.63
C PRO A 184 16.21 7.91 -10.44
N PRO A 185 15.32 8.50 -11.26
CA PRO A 185 15.15 9.95 -11.35
C PRO A 185 14.57 10.58 -10.08
N GLU A 186 15.09 11.74 -9.68
CA GLU A 186 14.56 12.51 -8.54
C GLU A 186 13.65 13.64 -9.02
N LEU A 187 12.67 14.00 -8.19
CA LEU A 187 11.80 15.15 -8.47
C LEU A 187 12.57 16.47 -8.38
N ASN A 188 12.48 17.28 -9.44
CA ASN A 188 12.81 18.70 -9.37
C ASN A 188 11.59 19.53 -8.92
N ASP A 189 11.82 20.79 -8.55
CA ASP A 189 10.78 21.64 -7.94
C ASP A 189 9.59 21.90 -8.89
N ASP A 190 9.83 22.05 -10.19
CA ASP A 190 8.81 22.29 -11.20
C ASP A 190 7.93 21.05 -11.45
N ALA A 191 8.55 19.87 -11.56
CA ALA A 191 7.86 18.59 -11.67
C ALA A 191 7.02 18.30 -10.42
N ALA A 192 7.58 18.53 -9.23
CA ALA A 192 6.87 18.32 -7.98
C ALA A 192 5.66 19.26 -7.84
N ALA A 193 5.82 20.55 -8.15
CA ALA A 193 4.73 21.52 -8.11
C ALA A 193 3.61 21.17 -9.11
N TYR A 194 3.98 20.71 -10.30
CA TYR A 194 3.02 20.29 -11.32
C TYR A 194 2.26 19.02 -10.92
N ILE A 195 2.95 17.99 -10.44
CA ILE A 195 2.33 16.77 -9.92
C ILE A 195 1.37 17.10 -8.76
N LEU A 196 1.78 18.00 -7.86
CA LEU A 196 0.91 18.48 -6.78
C LEU A 196 -0.35 19.15 -7.32
N SER A 197 -0.23 20.04 -8.31
CA SER A 197 -1.36 20.74 -8.91
C SER A 197 -2.38 19.76 -9.53
N VAL A 198 -1.89 18.76 -10.26
CA VAL A 198 -2.75 17.70 -10.82
C VAL A 198 -3.37 16.90 -9.68
N GLY A 199 -2.59 16.49 -8.68
CA GLY A 199 -3.07 15.76 -7.52
C GLY A 199 -4.22 16.47 -6.79
N ILE A 200 -4.08 17.78 -6.51
CA ILE A 200 -5.12 18.61 -5.89
C ILE A 200 -6.38 18.62 -6.75
N THR A 201 -6.24 18.87 -8.06
CA THR A 201 -7.37 18.89 -9.00
C THR A 201 -8.16 17.59 -8.97
N LEU A 202 -7.47 16.45 -8.90
CA LEU A 202 -8.09 15.14 -8.89
C LEU A 202 -8.75 14.78 -7.55
N VAL A 203 -8.15 15.12 -6.40
CA VAL A 203 -8.76 14.84 -5.08
C VAL A 203 -9.97 15.73 -4.76
N GLU A 204 -10.05 16.91 -5.38
CA GLU A 204 -11.21 17.80 -5.25
C GLU A 204 -12.38 17.34 -6.12
N PHE A 205 -12.14 16.49 -7.13
CA PHE A 205 -13.18 15.97 -8.00
C PHE A 205 -14.21 15.12 -7.25
N PHE A 206 -15.43 15.01 -7.78
CA PHE A 206 -16.50 14.30 -7.08
C PHE A 206 -16.39 12.76 -7.18
N GLU A 207 -15.86 12.25 -8.28
CA GLU A 207 -15.80 10.81 -8.56
C GLU A 207 -14.64 10.12 -7.80
N PRO A 208 -14.89 9.03 -7.05
CA PRO A 208 -13.89 8.34 -6.22
C PRO A 208 -12.63 7.90 -6.97
N ALA A 209 -12.80 7.49 -8.23
CA ALA A 209 -11.76 7.13 -9.19
C ALA A 209 -10.58 8.10 -9.23
N TYR A 210 -10.92 9.36 -9.51
CA TYR A 210 -9.97 10.43 -9.71
C TYR A 210 -9.41 10.85 -8.36
N ARG A 211 -10.21 10.80 -7.28
CA ARG A 211 -9.67 11.02 -5.93
C ARG A 211 -8.58 10.01 -5.60
N LEU A 212 -8.78 8.73 -5.89
CA LEU A 212 -7.77 7.70 -5.68
C LEU A 212 -6.50 8.01 -6.49
N MET A 213 -6.64 8.38 -7.76
CA MET A 213 -5.51 8.82 -8.60
C MET A 213 -4.76 10.02 -8.00
N GLY A 214 -5.49 11.02 -7.50
CA GLY A 214 -4.89 12.18 -6.83
C GLY A 214 -4.13 11.80 -5.56
N VAL A 215 -4.67 10.90 -4.74
CA VAL A 215 -3.98 10.36 -3.54
C VAL A 215 -2.74 9.54 -3.94
N ARG A 216 -2.78 8.78 -5.03
CA ARG A 216 -1.61 8.06 -5.55
C ARG A 216 -0.49 9.02 -5.94
N LEU A 217 -0.80 10.12 -6.64
CA LEU A 217 0.17 11.19 -6.92
C LEU A 217 0.75 11.80 -5.65
N PHE A 218 -0.06 12.01 -4.61
CA PHE A 218 0.42 12.47 -3.31
C PHE A 218 1.41 11.48 -2.67
N CYS A 219 1.12 10.17 -2.72
CA CYS A 219 2.05 9.15 -2.25
C CYS A 219 3.39 9.18 -3.02
N MET A 220 3.36 9.43 -4.34
CA MET A 220 4.58 9.53 -5.14
C MET A 220 5.44 10.74 -4.73
N LEU A 221 4.81 11.89 -4.47
CA LEU A 221 5.50 13.08 -3.97
C LEU A 221 6.19 12.83 -2.63
N LEU A 222 5.52 12.13 -1.71
CA LEU A 222 6.01 11.87 -0.35
C LEU A 222 7.03 10.72 -0.24
N GLY A 223 7.39 10.07 -1.36
CA GLY A 223 8.34 8.97 -1.37
C GLY A 223 9.71 9.36 -0.76
N SER A 224 10.36 8.40 -0.10
CA SER A 224 11.61 8.61 0.66
C SER A 224 12.74 9.24 -0.17
N ARG A 225 12.83 8.88 -1.45
CA ARG A 225 13.78 9.45 -2.42
C ARG A 225 13.62 10.96 -2.61
N HIS A 226 12.40 11.49 -2.51
CA HIS A 226 12.08 12.88 -2.85
C HIS A 226 12.07 13.82 -1.63
N ARG A 227 12.45 13.31 -0.44
CA ARG A 227 12.46 14.07 0.82
C ARG A 227 13.16 15.44 0.72
N PRO A 228 14.34 15.58 0.07
CA PRO A 228 15.00 16.89 -0.04
C PRO A 228 14.16 17.93 -0.77
N CYS A 229 13.54 17.56 -1.90
CA CYS A 229 12.66 18.44 -2.68
C CYS A 229 11.41 18.79 -1.86
N MET A 230 10.78 17.81 -1.23
CA MET A 230 9.55 18.01 -0.46
C MET A 230 9.74 18.96 0.72
N ARG A 231 10.87 18.87 1.42
CA ARG A 231 11.20 19.76 2.54
C ARG A 231 11.50 21.18 2.06
N ARG A 232 12.31 21.33 1.02
CA ARG A 232 12.64 22.65 0.45
C ARG A 232 11.39 23.41 -0.04
N THR A 233 10.47 22.70 -0.67
CA THR A 233 9.27 23.29 -1.30
C THR A 233 8.05 23.38 -0.38
N ASN A 234 8.08 22.74 0.79
CA ASN A 234 6.94 22.57 1.71
C ASN A 234 5.72 21.84 1.11
N ILE A 235 5.88 21.13 -0.02
CA ILE A 235 4.79 20.42 -0.70
C ILE A 235 4.13 19.37 0.20
N HIS A 236 4.91 18.65 1.01
CA HIS A 236 4.42 17.64 1.94
C HIS A 236 3.31 18.15 2.89
N ARG A 237 3.38 19.41 3.32
CA ARG A 237 2.34 20.03 4.17
C ARG A 237 1.06 20.35 3.41
N VAL A 238 1.18 20.75 2.14
CA VAL A 238 0.03 20.98 1.26
C VAL A 238 -0.67 19.66 0.94
N VAL A 239 0.11 18.61 0.69
CA VAL A 239 -0.40 17.24 0.53
C VAL A 239 -1.18 16.81 1.77
N TYR A 240 -0.60 16.93 2.97
CA TYR A 240 -1.28 16.59 4.23
C TYR A 240 -2.59 17.35 4.41
N SER A 241 -2.60 18.67 4.19
CA SER A 241 -3.80 19.50 4.34
C SER A 241 -4.93 19.08 3.39
N ASN A 242 -4.62 18.58 2.20
CA ASN A 242 -5.63 18.10 1.26
C ASN A 242 -6.06 16.66 1.56
N ALA A 243 -5.12 15.77 1.90
CA ALA A 243 -5.41 14.41 2.33
C ALA A 243 -6.32 14.37 3.57
N LYS A 244 -6.08 15.23 4.57
CA LYS A 244 -6.91 15.33 5.79
C LYS A 244 -8.39 15.57 5.49
N LYS A 245 -8.73 16.34 4.45
CA LYS A 245 -10.11 16.61 4.04
C LYS A 245 -10.83 15.39 3.44
N LEU A 246 -10.08 14.35 3.07
CA LEU A 246 -10.60 13.15 2.41
C LEU A 246 -11.00 12.04 3.39
N VAL A 247 -10.56 12.11 4.65
CA VAL A 247 -10.81 11.06 5.68
C VAL A 247 -12.30 10.76 5.81
N LEU A 248 -13.14 11.80 5.86
CA LEU A 248 -14.60 11.65 5.99
C LEU A 248 -15.31 11.17 4.71
N LYS A 249 -14.61 11.14 3.57
CA LYS A 249 -15.16 10.75 2.27
C LYS A 249 -14.82 9.31 1.90
N CYS A 250 -14.16 8.57 2.80
CA CYS A 250 -13.60 7.26 2.52
C CYS A 250 -14.60 6.13 2.81
N ASN A 251 -14.97 5.36 1.78
CA ASN A 251 -15.81 4.17 1.91
C ASN A 251 -15.32 2.95 1.10
N GLN A 252 -14.22 3.09 0.35
CA GLN A 252 -13.62 2.06 -0.50
C GLN A 252 -12.24 1.67 0.01
N GLU A 253 -11.90 0.37 -0.11
CA GLU A 253 -10.72 -0.23 0.51
C GLU A 253 -9.43 0.36 -0.06
N HIS A 254 -9.28 0.31 -1.38
CA HIS A 254 -8.13 0.87 -2.08
C HIS A 254 -7.94 2.37 -1.85
N PHE A 255 -9.03 3.11 -1.66
CA PHE A 255 -8.96 4.52 -1.31
C PHE A 255 -8.45 4.72 0.13
N LEU A 256 -8.96 3.93 1.07
CA LEU A 256 -8.51 3.97 2.47
C LEU A 256 -7.02 3.64 2.57
N GLU A 257 -6.59 2.58 1.88
CA GLU A 257 -5.21 2.13 1.87
C GLU A 257 -4.26 3.20 1.32
N ALA A 258 -4.59 3.78 0.15
CA ALA A 258 -3.79 4.84 -0.45
C ALA A 258 -3.74 6.09 0.45
N LEU A 259 -4.86 6.44 1.09
CA LEU A 259 -4.94 7.61 1.97
C LEU A 259 -4.06 7.42 3.22
N TRP A 260 -4.11 6.26 3.86
CA TRP A 260 -3.26 6.00 5.02
C TRP A 260 -1.80 5.80 4.64
N LYS A 261 -1.50 5.28 3.45
CA LYS A 261 -0.15 5.30 2.88
C LYS A 261 0.39 6.73 2.80
N CYS A 262 -0.45 7.64 2.31
CA CYS A 262 -0.11 9.05 2.20
C CYS A 262 0.20 9.67 3.58
N PHE A 263 -0.62 9.41 4.60
CA PHE A 263 -0.35 9.88 5.96
C PHE A 263 0.92 9.29 6.55
N TYR A 264 1.15 7.99 6.38
CA TYR A 264 2.35 7.33 6.84
C TYR A 264 3.61 7.94 6.23
N LEU A 265 3.65 8.11 4.90
CA LEU A 265 4.78 8.72 4.21
C LEU A 265 5.01 10.17 4.64
N TYR A 266 3.94 10.91 4.94
CA TYR A 266 4.05 12.26 5.50
C TYR A 266 4.74 12.24 6.88
N VAL A 267 4.28 11.37 7.79
CA VAL A 267 4.89 11.25 9.12
C VAL A 267 6.34 10.80 9.00
N GLU A 268 6.63 9.77 8.21
CA GLU A 268 7.99 9.27 7.98
C GLU A 268 8.94 10.38 7.47
N LEU A 269 8.45 11.25 6.57
CA LEU A 269 9.21 12.37 6.03
C LEU A 269 9.51 13.44 7.09
N GLU A 270 8.53 13.81 7.92
CA GLU A 270 8.70 14.80 8.99
C GLU A 270 9.62 14.22 10.09
N GLU A 271 9.49 12.93 10.38
CA GLU A 271 10.21 12.23 11.45
C GLU A 271 11.67 11.88 11.12
N ALA A 272 12.02 11.84 9.83
CA ALA A 272 13.38 11.51 9.41
C ALA A 272 14.46 12.49 9.92
N ASP A 273 14.10 13.69 10.40
CA ASP A 273 15.01 14.60 11.11
C ASP A 273 14.80 14.54 12.62
N ARG A 274 15.38 13.52 13.26
CA ARG A 274 15.29 13.28 14.71
C ARG A 274 15.74 14.45 15.60
N LYS A 275 16.38 15.47 15.04
CA LYS A 275 16.92 16.63 15.77
C LYS A 275 15.95 17.80 15.90
N ASP A 276 14.98 17.95 15.00
CA ASP A 276 14.09 19.12 14.89
C ASP A 276 12.62 18.74 14.71
N PHE A 277 12.20 17.61 15.28
CA PHE A 277 10.80 17.20 15.16
C PHE A 277 9.88 18.14 15.96
N THR A 278 9.24 19.07 15.25
CA THR A 278 8.42 20.16 15.80
C THR A 278 6.92 19.98 15.56
N ALA A 279 6.51 18.90 14.88
CA ALA A 279 5.15 18.69 14.39
C ALA A 279 4.35 17.63 15.18
N TRP A 280 4.65 17.43 16.47
CA TRP A 280 3.95 16.46 17.33
C TRP A 280 2.43 16.62 17.32
N SER A 281 1.91 17.85 17.24
CA SER A 281 0.47 18.10 17.12
C SER A 281 -0.14 17.47 15.86
N THR A 282 0.61 17.43 14.76
CA THR A 282 0.13 16.83 13.51
C THR A 282 0.11 15.30 13.60
N VAL A 283 1.12 14.71 14.26
CA VAL A 283 1.13 13.27 14.53
C VAL A 283 0.02 12.89 15.51
N ASP A 284 -0.24 13.71 16.54
CA ASP A 284 -1.38 13.54 17.44
C ASP A 284 -2.70 13.50 16.67
N ASP A 285 -2.92 14.47 15.76
CA ASP A 285 -4.11 14.51 14.91
C ASP A 285 -4.24 13.25 14.05
N ILE A 286 -3.14 12.78 13.44
CA ILE A 286 -3.12 11.57 12.60
C ILE A 286 -3.45 10.33 13.44
N MET A 287 -2.82 10.20 14.61
CA MET A 287 -3.07 9.10 15.54
C MET A 287 -4.52 9.11 16.04
N GLU A 288 -5.07 10.27 16.39
CA GLU A 288 -6.47 10.37 16.81
C GLU A 288 -7.44 9.98 15.68
N MET A 289 -7.19 10.44 14.45
CA MET A 289 -7.99 10.03 13.28
C MET A 289 -7.91 8.51 13.06
N LEU A 290 -6.73 7.92 13.24
CA LEU A 290 -6.49 6.49 13.05
C LEU A 290 -7.19 5.63 14.10
N LEU A 291 -7.02 6.00 15.38
CA LEU A 291 -7.63 5.30 16.52
C LEU A 291 -9.15 5.39 16.46
N ASN A 292 -9.70 6.58 16.16
CA ASN A 292 -11.13 6.74 15.95
C ASN A 292 -11.63 5.89 14.76
N GLY A 293 -10.90 5.91 13.64
CA GLY A 293 -11.20 5.09 12.48
C GLY A 293 -11.26 3.59 12.80
N LEU A 294 -10.27 3.09 13.54
CA LEU A 294 -10.19 1.68 13.96
C LEU A 294 -11.34 1.31 14.92
N THR A 295 -11.60 2.17 15.91
CA THR A 295 -12.63 1.95 16.95
C THR A 295 -14.01 1.73 16.36
N PHE A 296 -14.41 2.54 15.37
CA PHE A 296 -15.74 2.50 14.79
C PHE A 296 -15.85 1.60 13.55
N GLN A 297 -14.74 1.04 13.06
CA GLN A 297 -14.75 0.22 11.86
C GLN A 297 -15.18 -1.23 12.17
N THR A 298 -16.27 -1.66 11.55
CA THR A 298 -16.86 -2.99 11.70
C THR A 298 -16.47 -3.94 10.57
N LYS A 299 -16.07 -3.42 9.40
CA LYS A 299 -15.58 -4.23 8.28
C LYS A 299 -14.13 -4.65 8.51
N LEU A 300 -13.86 -5.95 8.49
CA LEU A 300 -12.55 -6.51 8.81
C LEU A 300 -11.44 -6.01 7.86
N ASP A 301 -11.71 -5.90 6.56
CA ASP A 301 -10.72 -5.48 5.55
C ASP A 301 -10.26 -4.04 5.80
N MET A 302 -11.21 -3.16 6.09
CA MET A 302 -10.91 -1.77 6.41
C MET A 302 -10.26 -1.62 7.79
N ALA A 303 -10.71 -2.40 8.79
CA ALA A 303 -10.08 -2.44 10.11
C ALA A 303 -8.63 -2.91 9.99
N SER A 304 -8.35 -3.84 9.08
CA SER A 304 -7.00 -4.30 8.77
C SER A 304 -6.14 -3.17 8.22
N ILE A 305 -6.66 -2.31 7.34
CA ILE A 305 -5.91 -1.15 6.87
C ILE A 305 -5.56 -0.19 8.02
N TYR A 306 -6.54 0.17 8.85
CA TYR A 306 -6.29 1.03 10.02
C TYR A 306 -5.24 0.43 10.96
N LEU A 307 -5.37 -0.87 11.27
CA LEU A 307 -4.45 -1.57 12.15
C LEU A 307 -3.03 -1.68 11.56
N LEU A 308 -2.89 -1.92 10.25
CA LEU A 308 -1.60 -1.91 9.56
C LEU A 308 -0.87 -0.58 9.76
N TYR A 309 -1.55 0.52 9.49
CA TYR A 309 -0.94 1.84 9.59
C TYR A 309 -0.71 2.27 11.03
N LEU A 310 -1.49 1.76 11.99
CA LEU A 310 -1.21 1.95 13.42
C LEU A 310 0.09 1.26 13.82
N VAL A 311 0.24 -0.01 13.43
CA VAL A 311 1.47 -0.76 13.67
C VAL A 311 2.67 -0.08 13.02
N LYS A 312 2.55 0.35 11.75
CA LYS A 312 3.63 1.06 11.05
C LYS A 312 4.03 2.35 11.75
N LEU A 313 3.06 3.16 12.18
CA LEU A 313 3.36 4.39 12.92
C LEU A 313 4.07 4.09 14.23
N LEU A 314 3.60 3.11 15.02
CA LEU A 314 4.25 2.70 16.28
C LEU A 314 5.66 2.14 16.08
N ALA A 315 5.95 1.62 14.88
CA ALA A 315 7.21 0.99 14.52
C ALA A 315 8.19 1.88 13.75
N LEU A 316 7.91 3.18 13.55
CA LEU A 316 8.80 4.09 12.79
C LEU A 316 10.26 4.12 13.29
N ASP A 317 10.46 3.89 14.59
CA ASP A 317 11.80 3.85 15.21
C ASP A 317 12.42 2.45 15.29
N LEU A 318 11.80 1.47 14.62
CA LEU A 318 12.17 0.05 14.58
C LEU A 318 12.63 -0.39 13.17
N PRO A 319 13.60 0.29 12.51
CA PRO A 319 13.94 0.05 11.10
C PRO A 319 14.55 -1.34 10.83
N ASN A 320 15.02 -2.04 11.88
CA ASN A 320 15.59 -3.38 11.76
C ASN A 320 14.54 -4.49 11.83
N TYR A 321 13.30 -4.17 12.19
CA TYR A 321 12.19 -5.11 12.19
C TYR A 321 11.51 -5.01 10.83
N ILE A 322 11.13 -6.15 10.25
CA ILE A 322 10.46 -6.25 8.95
C ILE A 322 9.00 -5.75 9.08
N ILE A 323 8.83 -4.51 9.51
CA ILE A 323 7.55 -3.81 9.69
C ILE A 323 7.38 -2.78 8.57
N ASP A 324 8.48 -2.11 8.17
CA ASP A 324 8.50 -1.13 7.07
C ASP A 324 8.16 -1.77 5.70
N GLY A 325 8.45 -3.06 5.53
CA GLY A 325 8.15 -3.83 4.30
C GLY A 325 6.76 -4.50 4.27
N LEU A 326 5.87 -4.20 5.23
CA LEU A 326 4.52 -4.75 5.26
C LEU A 326 3.60 -3.96 4.32
N ASP A 327 3.37 -4.43 3.09
CA ASP A 327 2.40 -3.80 2.18
C ASP A 327 0.94 -4.10 2.57
N GLU A 328 0.69 -5.29 3.14
CA GLU A 328 -0.58 -5.70 3.75
C GLU A 328 -0.32 -6.17 5.19
N ILE A 329 -1.36 -6.26 6.04
CA ILE A 329 -1.26 -6.81 7.41
C ILE A 329 -0.46 -8.11 7.45
N GLN A 330 -0.46 -8.89 6.35
CA GLN A 330 0.48 -9.98 6.13
C GLN A 330 0.79 -10.22 4.63
N SER A 331 1.54 -9.32 3.96
CA SER A 331 2.29 -9.73 2.73
C SER A 331 3.30 -10.87 3.00
N ILE A 332 3.43 -11.23 4.28
CA ILE A 332 3.91 -12.48 4.90
C ILE A 332 3.24 -13.76 4.37
N ASP A 333 2.22 -13.69 3.51
CA ASP A 333 1.56 -14.89 2.99
C ASP A 333 2.48 -15.81 2.15
N ARG A 334 3.56 -15.27 1.57
CA ARG A 334 4.64 -16.08 0.95
C ARG A 334 5.70 -16.55 1.95
N LYS A 335 5.72 -15.99 3.16
CA LYS A 335 6.73 -16.21 4.21
C LYS A 335 6.15 -16.28 5.64
N CYS A 336 5.06 -17.04 5.86
CA CYS A 336 4.48 -17.26 7.21
C CYS A 336 5.49 -17.72 8.28
N HIS A 337 6.69 -18.11 7.91
CA HIS A 337 7.80 -18.46 8.80
C HIS A 337 8.56 -17.25 9.37
N LEU A 338 8.31 -16.02 8.93
CA LEU A 338 9.03 -14.82 9.42
C LEU A 338 8.28 -14.04 10.50
N TYR A 339 6.96 -14.15 10.60
CA TYR A 339 6.17 -13.36 11.55
C TYR A 339 6.51 -13.67 13.01
N GLU A 340 6.51 -14.95 13.38
CA GLU A 340 6.81 -15.35 14.75
C GLU A 340 8.25 -15.01 15.16
N PRO A 341 9.28 -15.23 14.31
CA PRO A 341 10.61 -14.70 14.58
C PRO A 341 10.68 -13.19 14.82
N VAL A 342 9.90 -12.37 14.08
CA VAL A 342 9.85 -10.91 14.30
C VAL A 342 9.24 -10.59 15.65
N CYS A 343 8.13 -11.25 16.02
CA CYS A 343 7.51 -11.07 17.33
C CYS A 343 8.43 -11.52 18.46
N GLU A 344 9.10 -12.66 18.31
CA GLU A 344 10.04 -13.18 19.29
C GLU A 344 11.24 -12.24 19.46
N GLN A 345 11.84 -11.80 18.36
CA GLN A 345 12.95 -10.83 18.40
C GLN A 345 12.52 -9.54 19.10
N LEU A 346 11.34 -9.00 18.76
CA LEU A 346 10.83 -7.78 19.38
C LEU A 346 10.58 -7.97 20.88
N ARG A 347 10.02 -9.11 21.30
CA ARG A 347 9.84 -9.44 22.72
C ARG A 347 11.18 -9.49 23.45
N GLN A 348 12.17 -10.19 22.89
CA GLN A 348 13.51 -10.32 23.47
C GLN A 348 14.19 -8.96 23.61
N ASP A 349 14.21 -8.16 22.53
CA ASP A 349 14.87 -6.85 22.55
C ASP A 349 14.20 -5.90 23.55
N CYS A 350 12.87 -5.93 23.69
CA CYS A 350 12.16 -5.15 24.71
C CYS A 350 12.52 -5.60 26.13
N LEU A 351 12.64 -6.91 26.37
CA LEU A 351 13.05 -7.45 27.67
C LEU A 351 14.52 -7.13 27.98
N ASP A 352 15.37 -7.02 26.96
CA ASP A 352 16.79 -6.66 27.05
C ASP A 352 17.02 -5.13 27.18
N GLY A 353 15.96 -4.37 27.43
CA GLY A 353 16.03 -2.94 27.78
C GLY A 353 15.70 -1.96 26.66
N PHE A 354 15.15 -2.44 25.52
CA PHE A 354 14.56 -1.53 24.54
C PHE A 354 13.24 -0.94 25.07
N HIS A 355 13.18 0.38 25.14
CA HIS A 355 11.99 1.13 25.54
C HIS A 355 11.60 2.17 24.50
N ASN A 356 10.30 2.33 24.26
CA ASN A 356 9.76 3.19 23.21
C ASN A 356 8.84 4.26 23.80
N ARG A 357 9.45 5.30 24.38
CA ARG A 357 8.77 6.38 25.10
C ARG A 357 7.89 7.26 24.21
N ARG A 358 8.17 7.29 22.92
CA ARG A 358 7.50 8.14 21.91
C ARG A 358 6.00 7.93 21.88
N TYR A 359 5.53 6.70 22.06
CA TYR A 359 4.12 6.36 21.92
C TYR A 359 3.38 6.28 23.26
N TYR A 360 4.02 6.60 24.38
CA TYR A 360 3.37 6.56 25.70
C TYR A 360 2.13 7.47 25.77
N ARG A 361 2.10 8.52 24.95
CA ARG A 361 0.97 9.43 24.84
C ARG A 361 -0.34 8.74 24.42
N TRP A 362 -0.27 7.73 23.56
CA TRP A 362 -1.44 7.02 23.04
C TRP A 362 -1.67 5.66 23.70
N LEU A 363 -0.74 5.22 24.56
CA LEU A 363 -0.74 3.93 25.22
C LEU A 363 -2.10 3.56 25.82
N HIS A 364 -2.66 4.46 26.64
CA HIS A 364 -3.93 4.21 27.33
C HIS A 364 -5.09 4.00 26.34
N GLN A 365 -5.19 4.85 25.32
CA GLN A 365 -6.25 4.74 24.30
C GLN A 365 -6.11 3.44 23.52
N ILE A 366 -4.89 3.08 23.09
CA ILE A 366 -4.67 1.84 22.33
C ILE A 366 -5.02 0.61 23.18
N ILE A 367 -4.59 0.57 24.45
CA ILE A 367 -4.91 -0.56 25.33
C ILE A 367 -6.42 -0.72 25.54
N GLN A 368 -7.16 0.39 25.62
CA GLN A 368 -8.63 0.34 25.74
C GLN A 368 -9.32 -0.26 24.50
N LEU A 369 -8.70 -0.18 23.33
CA LEU A 369 -9.25 -0.75 22.08
C LEU A 369 -8.97 -2.25 21.94
N LEU A 370 -7.93 -2.75 22.58
CA LEU A 370 -7.48 -4.13 22.42
C LEU A 370 -8.59 -5.18 22.60
N PRO A 371 -9.47 -5.13 23.63
CA PRO A 371 -10.55 -6.11 23.76
C PRO A 371 -11.51 -6.11 22.57
N HIS A 372 -11.82 -4.93 22.02
CA HIS A 372 -12.71 -4.80 20.87
C HIS A 372 -12.07 -5.38 19.60
N GLU A 373 -10.79 -5.11 19.38
CA GLU A 373 -10.07 -5.67 18.23
C GLU A 373 -9.84 -7.18 18.40
N ALA A 374 -9.64 -7.69 19.62
CA ALA A 374 -9.55 -9.13 19.89
C ALA A 374 -10.85 -9.87 19.55
N VAL A 375 -12.02 -9.25 19.72
CA VAL A 375 -13.30 -9.85 19.29
C VAL A 375 -13.35 -9.98 17.76
N LYS A 376 -12.83 -9.00 17.00
CA LYS A 376 -12.77 -9.06 15.53
C LYS A 376 -11.84 -10.16 15.01
N CYS A 377 -10.90 -10.63 15.84
CA CYS A 377 -10.04 -11.77 15.52
C CYS A 377 -10.81 -13.11 15.52
N GLN A 378 -11.98 -13.17 16.14
CA GLN A 378 -12.74 -14.41 16.30
C GLN A 378 -13.42 -14.79 14.98
N GLY A 379 -12.79 -15.69 14.22
CA GLY A 379 -13.39 -16.26 13.01
C GLY A 379 -12.67 -17.50 12.51
N THR A 380 -13.07 -17.93 11.32
CA THR A 380 -12.56 -19.16 10.68
C THR A 380 -11.95 -18.92 9.29
N SER A 381 -12.07 -17.72 8.71
CA SER A 381 -11.40 -17.36 7.45
C SER A 381 -9.94 -16.98 7.69
N ARG A 382 -9.13 -16.98 6.63
CA ARG A 382 -7.72 -16.57 6.68
C ARG A 382 -7.54 -15.11 7.10
N GLU A 383 -8.46 -14.22 6.73
CA GLU A 383 -8.42 -12.79 7.08
C GLU A 383 -8.46 -12.58 8.59
N HIS A 384 -9.23 -13.38 9.33
CA HIS A 384 -9.29 -13.31 10.79
C HIS A 384 -7.94 -13.67 11.41
N GLY A 385 -7.24 -14.68 10.89
CA GLY A 385 -5.89 -15.03 11.33
C GLY A 385 -4.86 -13.94 10.99
N ARG A 386 -4.94 -13.34 9.80
CA ARG A 386 -4.08 -12.19 9.42
C ARG A 386 -4.29 -11.02 10.38
N TYR A 387 -5.54 -10.68 10.62
CA TYR A 387 -5.93 -9.61 11.52
C TYR A 387 -5.49 -9.90 12.97
N CYS A 388 -5.65 -11.15 13.44
CA CYS A 388 -5.19 -11.63 14.75
C CYS A 388 -3.69 -11.44 14.94
N HIS A 389 -2.88 -11.74 13.92
CA HIS A 389 -1.47 -11.41 13.94
C HIS A 389 -1.24 -9.89 14.08
N GLY A 390 -1.90 -9.05 13.29
CA GLY A 390 -1.81 -7.59 13.45
C GLY A 390 -2.10 -7.12 14.88
N VAL A 391 -3.14 -7.68 15.52
CA VAL A 391 -3.52 -7.38 16.91
C VAL A 391 -2.46 -7.87 17.90
N ASN A 392 -1.85 -9.03 17.66
CA ASN A 392 -0.75 -9.52 18.49
C ASN A 392 0.48 -8.60 18.42
N LEU A 393 0.86 -8.18 17.21
CA LEU A 393 1.97 -7.24 17.02
C LEU A 393 1.68 -5.89 17.68
N LEU A 394 0.45 -5.38 17.54
CA LEU A 394 0.01 -4.17 18.24
C LEU A 394 0.17 -4.32 19.76
N PHE A 395 -0.27 -5.45 20.33
CA PHE A 395 -0.13 -5.73 21.76
C PHE A 395 1.33 -5.70 22.20
N ILE A 396 2.25 -6.32 21.45
CA ILE A 396 3.68 -6.30 21.76
C ILE A 396 4.21 -4.87 21.73
N LEU A 397 3.95 -4.13 20.65
CA LEU A 397 4.45 -2.77 20.44
C LEU A 397 4.01 -1.78 21.52
N VAL A 398 2.84 -1.99 22.13
CA VAL A 398 2.31 -1.08 23.16
C VAL A 398 2.52 -1.56 24.59
N THR A 399 2.81 -2.84 24.84
CA THR A 399 2.95 -3.34 26.23
C THR A 399 4.39 -3.67 26.62
N PHE A 400 5.21 -4.18 25.70
CA PHE A 400 6.57 -4.63 26.01
C PHE A 400 7.60 -3.49 26.15
N PRO A 401 7.61 -2.46 25.29
CA PRO A 401 8.63 -1.40 25.36
C PRO A 401 8.26 -0.29 26.36
N VAL A 402 7.43 -0.59 27.38
CA VAL A 402 6.99 0.36 28.39
C VAL A 402 7.81 0.18 29.68
N GLU A 403 8.45 1.27 30.11
CA GLU A 403 9.21 1.30 31.36
C GLU A 403 8.27 1.11 32.56
N PRO A 404 8.64 0.27 33.56
CA PRO A 404 7.84 0.10 34.77
C PRO A 404 7.51 1.42 35.49
N GLU A 405 8.41 2.41 35.41
CA GLU A 405 8.24 3.77 35.92
C GLU A 405 7.01 4.47 35.32
N ALA A 406 6.79 4.30 34.02
CA ALA A 406 5.69 4.92 33.30
C ALA A 406 4.33 4.31 33.67
N LEU A 407 4.32 3.10 34.22
CA LEU A 407 3.13 2.37 34.65
C LEU A 407 2.72 2.68 36.10
N ARG A 408 3.55 3.37 36.88
CA ARG A 408 3.33 3.62 38.32
C ARG A 408 2.03 4.36 38.67
N PRO A 409 1.55 5.36 37.90
CA PRO A 409 0.17 5.80 38.01
C PRO A 409 -0.71 4.84 37.21
N THR A 410 -0.92 3.62 37.71
CA THR A 410 -1.64 2.60 36.93
C THR A 410 -3.12 2.97 36.86
N HIS A 411 -3.60 3.26 35.65
CA HIS A 411 -5.01 3.55 35.42
C HIS A 411 -5.81 2.25 35.49
N LEU A 412 -6.76 2.15 36.42
CA LEU A 412 -7.65 1.00 36.57
C LEU A 412 -8.29 0.58 35.24
N GLY A 413 -8.65 1.55 34.38
CA GLY A 413 -9.20 1.29 33.05
C GLY A 413 -8.26 0.49 32.14
N MET A 414 -6.96 0.80 32.15
CA MET A 414 -5.94 0.08 31.38
C MET A 414 -5.81 -1.37 31.86
N GLN A 415 -5.78 -1.58 33.18
CA GLN A 415 -5.74 -2.92 33.80
C GLN A 415 -6.97 -3.74 33.43
N THR A 416 -8.17 -3.15 33.51
CA THR A 416 -9.42 -3.81 33.12
C THR A 416 -9.38 -4.23 31.66
N SER A 417 -8.98 -3.35 30.75
CA SER A 417 -8.88 -3.67 29.32
C SER A 417 -7.86 -4.77 29.03
N LEU A 418 -6.70 -4.80 29.70
CA LEU A 418 -5.74 -5.89 29.54
C LEU A 418 -6.31 -7.25 29.98
N VAL A 419 -7.06 -7.28 31.08
CA VAL A 419 -7.72 -8.50 31.57
C VAL A 419 -8.81 -8.96 30.60
N GLU A 420 -9.63 -8.03 30.11
CA GLU A 420 -10.66 -8.33 29.10
C GLU A 420 -10.04 -8.89 27.82
N PHE A 421 -8.97 -8.26 27.32
CA PHE A 421 -8.22 -8.72 26.15
C PHE A 421 -7.73 -10.17 26.30
N ILE A 422 -7.09 -10.49 27.44
CA ILE A 422 -6.62 -11.85 27.74
C ILE A 422 -7.79 -12.84 27.76
N ASN A 423 -8.91 -12.48 28.39
CA ASN A 423 -10.09 -13.33 28.46
C ASN A 423 -10.70 -13.61 27.08
N VAL A 424 -10.77 -12.61 26.20
CA VAL A 424 -11.30 -12.76 24.84
C VAL A 424 -10.48 -13.78 24.03
N PHE A 425 -9.15 -13.72 24.10
CA PHE A 425 -8.29 -14.68 23.41
C PHE A 425 -8.33 -16.08 24.03
N LYS A 426 -8.37 -16.19 25.36
CA LYS A 426 -8.56 -17.50 26.03
C LYS A 426 -9.86 -18.17 25.60
N GLN A 427 -10.95 -17.40 25.49
CA GLN A 427 -12.22 -17.92 24.97
C GLN A 427 -12.09 -18.34 23.50
N TYR A 428 -11.42 -17.55 22.67
CA TYR A 428 -11.21 -17.88 21.25
C TYR A 428 -10.38 -19.16 21.07
N GLU A 429 -9.31 -19.33 21.84
CA GLU A 429 -8.49 -20.53 21.86
C GLU A 429 -9.28 -21.78 22.28
N GLN A 430 -10.12 -21.68 23.32
CA GLN A 430 -11.00 -22.77 23.74
C GLN A 430 -11.99 -23.16 22.64
N GLN A 431 -12.56 -22.17 21.94
CA GLN A 431 -13.45 -22.42 20.81
C GLN A 431 -12.72 -23.12 19.66
N GLN A 432 -11.53 -22.65 19.26
CA GLN A 432 -10.74 -23.28 18.20
C GLN A 432 -10.27 -24.69 18.58
N SER A 433 -9.86 -24.91 19.83
CA SER A 433 -9.51 -26.24 20.36
C SER A 433 -10.69 -27.21 20.33
N ALA A 434 -11.88 -26.76 20.73
CA ALA A 434 -13.10 -27.57 20.66
C ALA A 434 -13.51 -27.88 19.20
N LEU A 435 -13.26 -26.96 18.26
CA LEU A 435 -13.45 -27.19 16.83
C LEU A 435 -12.42 -28.18 16.27
N ALA A 436 -11.16 -28.07 16.69
CA ALA A 436 -10.07 -28.97 16.31
C ALA A 436 -10.40 -30.42 16.69
N ALA A 437 -10.85 -30.64 17.94
CA ALA A 437 -11.18 -31.96 18.47
C ALA A 437 -12.34 -32.65 17.73
N LYS A 438 -13.20 -31.88 17.05
CA LYS A 438 -14.35 -32.39 16.29
C LYS A 438 -14.05 -32.58 14.80
N ARG A 439 -12.88 -32.12 14.32
CA ARG A 439 -12.54 -32.12 12.90
C ARG A 439 -11.86 -33.41 12.49
N SER A 440 -12.34 -33.98 11.39
CA SER A 440 -11.69 -35.12 10.72
C SER A 440 -10.62 -34.67 9.70
N SER A 441 -10.54 -33.38 9.36
CA SER A 441 -9.53 -32.79 8.46
C SER A 441 -9.21 -31.33 8.80
N ALA A 442 -7.98 -30.89 8.52
CA ALA A 442 -7.52 -29.51 8.68
C ALA A 442 -7.49 -28.79 7.32
N THR A 443 -8.17 -27.64 7.22
CA THR A 443 -8.11 -26.75 6.05
C THR A 443 -6.93 -25.78 6.17
N SER A 444 -6.50 -25.22 5.05
CA SER A 444 -5.51 -24.12 5.00
C SER A 444 -5.83 -23.01 6.02
N ASP A 445 -7.06 -22.50 5.98
CA ASP A 445 -7.49 -21.37 6.81
C ASP A 445 -7.48 -21.70 8.30
N PHE A 446 -7.80 -22.94 8.65
CA PHE A 446 -7.75 -23.40 10.02
C PHE A 446 -6.33 -23.47 10.56
N VAL A 447 -5.40 -24.03 9.78
CA VAL A 447 -3.98 -24.05 10.16
C VAL A 447 -3.46 -22.62 10.35
N TYR A 448 -3.88 -21.70 9.49
CA TYR A 448 -3.50 -20.29 9.58
C TYR A 448 -3.99 -19.63 10.87
N ASN A 449 -5.28 -19.77 11.17
CA ASN A 449 -5.88 -19.20 12.38
C ASN A 449 -5.29 -19.80 13.66
N THR A 450 -5.01 -21.11 13.67
CA THR A 450 -4.33 -21.77 14.78
C THR A 450 -2.91 -21.24 14.97
N LYS A 451 -2.15 -20.98 13.89
CA LYS A 451 -0.82 -20.36 13.98
C LYS A 451 -0.87 -18.96 14.59
N ALA A 452 -1.84 -18.15 14.19
CA ALA A 452 -2.06 -16.83 14.78
C ALA A 452 -2.33 -16.91 16.28
N LEU A 453 -3.20 -17.82 16.69
CA LEU A 453 -3.49 -18.08 18.10
C LEU A 453 -2.26 -18.54 18.89
N VAL A 454 -1.46 -19.46 18.36
CA VAL A 454 -0.23 -19.92 19.04
C VAL A 454 0.74 -18.76 19.26
N SER A 455 0.88 -17.87 18.28
CA SER A 455 1.70 -16.66 18.41
C SER A 455 1.20 -15.71 19.52
N VAL A 456 -0.12 -15.54 19.60
CA VAL A 456 -0.77 -14.77 20.68
C VAL A 456 -0.54 -15.44 22.03
N SER A 457 -0.76 -16.75 22.14
CA SER A 457 -0.54 -17.50 23.39
C SER A 457 0.90 -17.39 23.89
N LYS A 458 1.90 -17.46 23.00
CA LYS A 458 3.32 -17.22 23.35
C LYS A 458 3.54 -15.81 23.89
N THR A 459 2.94 -14.82 23.23
CA THR A 459 3.03 -13.43 23.66
C THR A 459 2.38 -13.20 25.03
N MET A 460 1.21 -13.78 25.26
CA MET A 460 0.51 -13.74 26.55
C MET A 460 1.32 -14.42 27.65
N LEU A 461 1.89 -15.59 27.38
CA LEU A 461 2.78 -16.31 28.29
C LEU A 461 3.94 -15.42 28.75
N VAL A 462 4.65 -14.79 27.80
CA VAL A 462 5.78 -13.90 28.14
C VAL A 462 5.29 -12.69 28.93
N PHE A 463 4.22 -12.02 28.48
CA PHE A 463 3.65 -10.86 29.18
C PHE A 463 3.26 -11.20 30.63
N LEU A 464 2.55 -12.32 30.84
CA LEU A 464 2.06 -12.72 32.15
C LEU A 464 3.17 -13.12 33.12
N THR A 465 4.26 -13.69 32.61
CA THR A 465 5.40 -14.15 33.44
C THR A 465 6.42 -13.05 33.73
N THR A 466 6.58 -12.08 32.83
CA THR A 466 7.66 -11.08 32.91
C THR A 466 7.17 -9.66 33.17
N LEU A 467 6.02 -9.26 32.60
CA LEU A 467 5.55 -7.86 32.62
C LEU A 467 4.35 -7.63 33.53
N ALA A 468 3.48 -8.63 33.72
CA ALA A 468 2.28 -8.49 34.56
C ALA A 468 2.54 -7.95 35.98
N PRO A 469 3.63 -8.28 36.69
CA PRO A 469 3.92 -7.66 37.99
C PRO A 469 4.03 -6.13 37.95
N HIS A 470 4.44 -5.55 36.82
CA HIS A 470 4.56 -4.11 36.63
C HIS A 470 3.23 -3.46 36.25
N TYR A 471 2.37 -4.17 35.52
CA TYR A 471 1.03 -3.69 35.13
C TYR A 471 -0.02 -3.86 36.22
N PHE A 472 0.19 -4.79 37.17
CA PHE A 472 -0.77 -5.11 38.24
C PHE A 472 -0.11 -5.11 39.64
N PRO A 473 0.57 -4.01 40.04
CA PRO A 473 1.37 -3.99 41.28
C PRO A 473 0.54 -4.19 42.55
N ASP A 474 -0.70 -3.67 42.58
CA ASP A 474 -1.62 -3.80 43.73
C ASP A 474 -2.42 -5.12 43.72
N HIS A 475 -2.24 -5.94 42.69
CA HIS A 475 -2.92 -7.22 42.52
C HIS A 475 -1.90 -8.36 42.33
N PRO A 476 -1.09 -8.69 43.34
CA PRO A 476 -0.12 -9.78 43.25
C PRO A 476 -0.77 -11.14 42.97
N ALA A 477 -2.06 -11.31 43.34
CA ALA A 477 -2.86 -12.47 42.97
C ALA A 477 -3.11 -12.56 41.45
N MET A 478 -3.26 -11.43 40.74
CA MET A 478 -3.40 -11.40 39.27
C MET A 478 -2.07 -11.72 38.58
N ALA A 479 -0.94 -11.27 39.12
CA ALA A 479 0.39 -11.72 38.66
C ALA A 479 0.56 -13.23 38.86
N SER A 480 0.13 -13.78 40.01
CA SER A 480 0.15 -15.24 40.25
C SER A 480 -0.84 -16.04 39.41
N LEU A 481 -1.98 -15.44 39.03
CA LEU A 481 -2.95 -16.02 38.09
C LEU A 481 -2.36 -16.01 36.67
N GLY A 482 -1.65 -14.94 36.29
CA GLY A 482 -0.88 -14.87 35.07
C GLY A 482 0.17 -15.99 34.98
N GLN A 483 0.90 -16.24 36.07
CA GLN A 483 1.85 -17.34 36.16
C GLN A 483 1.18 -18.73 36.02
N LYS A 484 -0.01 -18.92 36.62
CA LYS A 484 -0.78 -20.18 36.48
C LYS A 484 -1.35 -20.36 35.08
N LEU A 485 -1.85 -19.28 34.47
CA LEU A 485 -2.27 -19.28 33.07
C LEU A 485 -1.10 -19.61 32.16
N ALA A 486 0.09 -19.07 32.45
CA ALA A 486 1.33 -19.40 31.77
C ALA A 486 1.70 -20.90 31.86
N ASP A 487 1.51 -21.52 33.03
CA ASP A 487 1.67 -22.96 33.19
C ASP A 487 0.66 -23.76 32.33
N ASP A 488 -0.59 -23.28 32.20
CA ASP A 488 -1.60 -23.86 31.29
C ASP A 488 -1.21 -23.66 29.79
N TYR A 489 -0.53 -22.56 29.45
CA TYR A 489 -0.04 -22.23 28.11
C TYR A 489 1.23 -22.99 27.69
N ALA A 490 1.91 -23.67 28.62
CA ALA A 490 3.12 -24.45 28.32
C ALA A 490 2.87 -25.63 27.34
N ASP A 491 1.61 -25.98 27.09
CA ASP A 491 1.19 -27.03 26.14
C ASP A 491 0.86 -26.50 24.72
N CYS A 492 1.06 -25.21 24.40
CA CYS A 492 0.68 -24.64 23.09
C CYS A 492 1.41 -25.26 21.89
N ASP A 493 2.67 -25.66 22.04
CA ASP A 493 3.40 -26.36 20.98
C ASP A 493 2.78 -27.74 20.69
N SER A 494 2.09 -28.36 21.66
CA SER A 494 1.38 -29.64 21.47
C SER A 494 0.16 -29.50 20.55
N ILE A 495 -0.60 -28.41 20.65
CA ILE A 495 -1.78 -28.15 19.81
C ILE A 495 -1.35 -27.94 18.36
N MET A 496 -0.31 -27.15 18.13
CA MET A 496 0.24 -26.91 16.79
C MET A 496 0.87 -28.18 16.20
N TYR A 497 1.61 -28.95 17.02
CA TYR A 497 2.22 -30.22 16.64
C TYR A 497 1.15 -31.25 16.25
N ASN A 498 0.09 -31.43 17.05
CA ASN A 498 -1.02 -32.34 16.77
C ASN A 498 -1.79 -31.94 15.48
N CYS A 499 -2.02 -30.64 15.27
CA CYS A 499 -2.67 -30.14 14.05
C CYS A 499 -1.79 -30.35 12.80
N MET A 500 -0.48 -30.09 12.89
CA MET A 500 0.47 -30.29 11.80
C MET A 500 0.69 -31.77 11.48
N GLN A 501 0.76 -32.63 12.50
CA GLN A 501 0.92 -34.07 12.32
C GLN A 501 -0.30 -34.68 11.62
N SER A 502 -1.52 -34.28 12.01
CA SER A 502 -2.75 -34.68 11.31
C SER A 502 -2.78 -34.24 9.84
N LEU A 503 -2.20 -33.07 9.52
CA LEU A 503 -2.09 -32.58 8.14
C LEU A 503 -1.04 -33.37 7.32
N ILE A 504 0.12 -33.66 7.93
CA ILE A 504 1.21 -34.44 7.31
C ILE A 504 0.77 -35.89 7.04
N GLU A 505 0.01 -36.49 7.95
CA GLU A 505 -0.55 -37.85 7.80
C GLU A 505 -1.59 -37.97 6.67
N LYS A 506 -2.18 -36.85 6.23
CA LYS A 506 -3.13 -36.81 5.10
C LYS A 506 -2.49 -36.48 3.75
N LEU A 507 -1.33 -35.84 3.76
CA LEU A 507 -0.57 -35.49 2.55
C LEU A 507 0.37 -36.62 2.11
N ARG A 508 0.64 -37.58 3.00
CA ARG A 508 1.20 -38.90 2.69
C ARG A 508 0.09 -39.85 2.27
#